data_AF-J4GGJ0-F1
#
_entry.id   AF-J4GGJ0-F1
#
_cell.length_a   1.000
_cell.length_b   1.000
_cell.length_c   1.000
_cell.angle_alpha   90.00
_cell.angle_beta   90.00
_cell.angle_gamma   90.00
#
_symmetry.space_group_name_H-M   'P 1'
#
loop_
_entity.id
_entity.type
_entity.pdbx_description
1 polymer ?
#
loop_
_entity_poly.entity_id
_entity_poly.type
_entity_poly.pdbx_seq_one_letter_code
_entity_poly.pdbx_strand_id
1 'polypeptide(L)'
;MSKATTLKLNTEGRNSALPASTTAAETLETLKGSLMALGNTFDALSDQATQMVLLGGELQAAGGISSIKNELQAQDRKHSESIEEVKALMKSVLENDVIEHLRQLIEDGLLEEIDEIVEEHVAKLLPHFVPQNLRDEIAEYKQKLEKMEWELHNSESRRLNAQLRTSRMHEAVHKIYKLDGTVSTLFPKDFGSLFSMDAETAKALVEEYELPGLSKSRDHNLNHFMQFCGIVYQLVRSPRSHS
;
A
#
# COMPACT_ATOMS: atom_id res chain seq x y z
N MET A 1 -38.45 -45.68 -6.80
CA MET A 1 -38.73 -44.23 -6.85
C MET A 1 -37.51 -43.53 -6.27
N SER A 2 -36.58 -43.05 -7.08
CA SER A 2 -36.58 -41.80 -7.87
C SER A 2 -36.07 -40.59 -7.06
N LYS A 3 -35.02 -39.97 -7.62
CA LYS A 3 -34.46 -38.61 -7.43
C LYS A 3 -33.40 -38.45 -6.32
N ALA A 4 -32.11 -38.20 -6.58
CA ALA A 4 -31.36 -37.29 -7.50
C ALA A 4 -30.98 -35.95 -6.85
N THR A 5 -29.67 -35.62 -6.97
CA THR A 5 -29.06 -34.26 -7.09
C THR A 5 -29.15 -33.39 -5.81
N THR A 6 -28.09 -32.83 -5.22
CA THR A 6 -27.16 -31.82 -5.77
C THR A 6 -25.95 -31.61 -4.83
N LEU A 7 -24.75 -31.86 -5.33
CA LEU A 7 -23.48 -31.26 -4.86
C LEU A 7 -23.23 -30.02 -5.73
N LYS A 8 -23.22 -28.82 -5.14
CA LYS A 8 -22.63 -27.60 -5.73
C LYS A 8 -22.09 -26.70 -4.62
N LEU A 9 -20.77 -26.72 -4.44
CA LEU A 9 -19.95 -25.64 -3.87
C LEU A 9 -18.82 -25.44 -4.88
N ASN A 10 -19.08 -24.59 -5.87
CA ASN A 10 -18.53 -23.23 -5.95
C ASN A 10 -17.00 -23.19 -5.88
N THR A 11 -16.41 -23.48 -7.04
CA THR A 11 -15.05 -23.14 -7.44
C THR A 11 -15.05 -21.72 -8.01
N GLU A 12 -14.52 -20.75 -7.28
CA GLU A 12 -14.21 -19.42 -7.80
C GLU A 12 -12.88 -18.93 -7.20
N GLY A 13 -11.99 -18.46 -8.07
CA GLY A 13 -10.89 -17.58 -7.67
C GLY A 13 -9.48 -18.14 -7.81
N ARG A 14 -9.04 -18.46 -9.03
CA ARG A 14 -7.68 -18.20 -9.52
C ARG A 14 -7.54 -18.68 -10.97
N ASN A 15 -7.63 -17.74 -11.92
CA ASN A 15 -6.90 -17.69 -13.18
C ASN A 15 -7.47 -16.56 -14.04
N SER A 16 -7.04 -15.33 -13.73
CA SER A 16 -7.26 -14.15 -14.55
C SER A 16 -5.95 -13.76 -15.22
N ALA A 17 -5.57 -14.50 -16.26
CA ALA A 17 -4.65 -14.05 -17.28
C ALA A 17 -4.94 -14.89 -18.53
N LEU A 18 -5.16 -14.19 -19.66
CA LEU A 18 -5.49 -14.68 -21.02
C LEU A 18 -6.99 -14.67 -21.40
N PRO A 19 -7.50 -13.50 -21.86
CA PRO A 19 -8.53 -13.48 -22.89
C PRO A 19 -8.17 -12.61 -24.11
N ALA A 20 -6.94 -12.12 -24.24
CA ALA A 20 -6.54 -11.26 -25.36
C ALA A 20 -6.15 -12.05 -26.63
N SER A 21 -5.55 -13.25 -26.49
CA SER A 21 -5.13 -14.04 -27.66
C SER A 21 -6.30 -14.76 -28.33
N THR A 22 -7.29 -15.21 -27.56
CA THR A 22 -8.46 -15.93 -28.10
C THR A 22 -9.39 -14.99 -28.84
N THR A 23 -9.59 -13.78 -28.32
CA THR A 23 -10.38 -12.74 -28.99
C THR A 23 -9.72 -12.26 -30.29
N ALA A 24 -8.38 -12.17 -30.35
CA ALA A 24 -7.66 -11.88 -31.59
C ALA A 24 -7.80 -13.00 -32.64
N ALA A 25 -7.78 -14.26 -32.22
CA ALA A 25 -7.96 -15.39 -33.12
C ALA A 25 -9.40 -15.50 -33.64
N GLU A 26 -10.39 -15.28 -32.77
CA GLU A 26 -11.81 -15.27 -33.14
C GLU A 26 -12.15 -14.09 -34.07
N THR A 27 -11.55 -12.92 -33.86
CA THR A 27 -11.71 -11.77 -34.76
C THR A 27 -11.04 -12.00 -36.11
N LEU A 28 -9.89 -12.67 -36.17
CA LEU A 28 -9.26 -13.08 -37.43
C LEU A 28 -10.10 -14.09 -38.22
N GLU A 29 -10.70 -15.07 -37.54
CA GLU A 29 -11.52 -16.08 -38.22
C GLU A 29 -12.84 -15.48 -38.73
N THR A 30 -13.44 -14.55 -37.99
CA THR A 30 -14.61 -13.80 -38.45
C THR A 30 -14.28 -12.83 -39.58
N LEU A 31 -13.10 -12.17 -39.57
CA LEU A 31 -12.63 -11.35 -40.69
C LEU A 31 -12.33 -12.18 -41.94
N LYS A 32 -11.75 -13.38 -41.77
CA LYS A 32 -11.51 -14.30 -42.88
C LYS A 32 -12.82 -14.83 -43.47
N GLY A 33 -13.80 -15.12 -42.62
CA GLY A 33 -15.16 -15.50 -43.02
C GLY A 33 -15.87 -14.39 -43.79
N SER A 34 -15.76 -13.13 -43.33
CA SER A 34 -16.33 -11.98 -44.04
C SER A 34 -15.61 -11.70 -45.36
N LEU A 35 -14.30 -11.93 -45.46
CA LEU A 35 -13.53 -11.82 -46.71
C LEU A 35 -13.98 -12.86 -47.74
N MET A 36 -14.17 -14.11 -47.31
CA MET A 36 -14.70 -15.17 -48.18
C MET A 36 -16.14 -14.87 -48.63
N ALA A 37 -16.98 -14.36 -47.72
CA ALA A 37 -18.33 -13.94 -48.08
C ALA A 37 -18.32 -12.78 -49.09
N LEU A 38 -17.43 -11.80 -48.90
CA LEU A 38 -17.25 -10.69 -49.83
C LEU A 38 -16.79 -11.18 -51.21
N GLY A 39 -15.83 -12.10 -51.25
CA GLY A 39 -15.37 -12.77 -52.47
C GLY A 39 -16.51 -13.46 -53.21
N ASN A 40 -17.31 -14.27 -52.50
CA ASN A 40 -18.47 -14.94 -53.09
C ASN A 40 -19.53 -13.96 -53.60
N THR A 41 -19.78 -12.84 -52.89
CA THR A 41 -20.71 -11.81 -53.38
C THR A 41 -20.17 -11.08 -54.59
N PHE A 42 -18.85 -10.92 -54.72
CA PHE A 42 -18.21 -10.28 -55.86
C PHE A 42 -18.21 -11.18 -57.09
N ASP A 43 -18.01 -12.49 -56.92
CA ASP A 43 -18.14 -13.47 -57.98
C ASP A 43 -19.60 -13.51 -58.50
N ALA A 44 -20.58 -13.47 -57.60
CA ALA A 44 -21.99 -13.36 -57.99
C ALA A 44 -22.31 -12.03 -58.72
N LEU A 45 -21.73 -10.91 -58.27
CA LEU A 45 -21.84 -9.61 -58.96
C LEU A 45 -21.11 -9.60 -60.31
N SER A 46 -20.01 -10.33 -60.44
CA SER A 46 -19.26 -10.51 -61.69
C SER A 46 -20.07 -11.35 -62.69
N ASP A 47 -20.70 -12.43 -62.24
CA ASP A 47 -21.60 -13.25 -63.07
C ASP A 47 -22.84 -12.45 -63.47
N GLN A 48 -23.37 -11.63 -62.57
CA GLN A 48 -24.50 -10.74 -62.89
C GLN A 48 -24.09 -9.59 -63.82
N ALA A 49 -22.88 -9.05 -63.68
CA ALA A 49 -22.34 -8.01 -64.55
C ALA A 49 -22.01 -8.56 -65.94
N THR A 50 -21.51 -9.79 -66.06
CA THR A 50 -21.30 -10.44 -67.36
C THR A 50 -22.62 -10.74 -68.07
N GLN A 51 -23.68 -11.13 -67.34
CA GLN A 51 -25.03 -11.21 -67.89
C GLN A 51 -25.59 -9.85 -68.30
N MET A 52 -25.30 -8.77 -67.57
CA MET A 52 -25.72 -7.41 -67.91
C MET A 52 -24.98 -6.82 -69.12
N VAL A 53 -23.70 -7.17 -69.29
CA VAL A 53 -22.90 -6.90 -70.50
C VAL A 53 -23.51 -7.61 -71.71
N LEU A 54 -24.02 -8.83 -71.54
CA LEU A 54 -24.75 -9.58 -72.58
C LEU A 54 -26.07 -8.89 -73.00
N LEU A 55 -26.64 -8.02 -72.16
CA LEU A 55 -27.90 -7.29 -72.40
C LEU A 55 -27.71 -5.85 -72.93
N GLY A 56 -26.50 -5.43 -73.31
CA GLY A 56 -26.29 -4.19 -74.10
C GLY A 56 -25.97 -2.92 -73.31
N GLY A 57 -25.46 -3.03 -72.08
CA GLY A 57 -24.88 -1.93 -71.30
C GLY A 57 -23.37 -1.75 -71.53
N GLU A 58 -22.92 -1.78 -72.79
CA GLU A 58 -21.50 -1.77 -73.17
C GLU A 58 -20.88 -0.37 -73.06
N LEU A 59 -20.09 -0.13 -72.02
CA LEU A 59 -18.67 0.30 -72.09
C LEU A 59 -18.18 0.86 -70.74
N GLN A 60 -19.02 1.57 -69.99
CA GLN A 60 -18.60 2.23 -68.75
C GLN A 60 -18.55 1.30 -67.53
N ALA A 61 -19.45 0.32 -67.43
CA ALA A 61 -19.49 -0.60 -66.28
C ALA A 61 -18.32 -1.59 -66.27
N ALA A 62 -17.90 -2.10 -67.44
CA ALA A 62 -16.77 -3.02 -67.56
C ALA A 62 -15.42 -2.37 -67.18
N GLY A 63 -15.22 -1.10 -67.55
CA GLY A 63 -14.05 -0.31 -67.14
C GLY A 63 -13.98 -0.13 -65.62
N GLY A 64 -15.10 0.23 -64.99
CA GLY A 64 -15.21 0.38 -63.53
C GLY A 64 -14.92 -0.91 -62.76
N ILE A 65 -15.44 -2.06 -63.23
CA ILE A 65 -15.19 -3.37 -62.60
C ILE A 65 -13.70 -3.75 -62.69
N SER A 66 -13.05 -3.51 -63.83
CA SER A 66 -11.62 -3.80 -63.98
C SER A 66 -10.76 -2.91 -63.07
N SER A 67 -11.13 -1.64 -62.91
CA SER A 67 -10.44 -0.70 -62.01
C SER A 67 -10.59 -1.11 -60.55
N ILE A 68 -11.81 -1.47 -60.12
CA ILE A 68 -12.08 -1.94 -58.75
C ILE A 68 -11.32 -3.24 -58.47
N LYS A 69 -11.26 -4.17 -59.42
CA LYS A 69 -10.51 -5.42 -59.28
C LYS A 69 -9.01 -5.16 -59.10
N ASN A 70 -8.45 -4.22 -59.86
CA ASN A 70 -7.04 -3.85 -59.74
C ASN A 70 -6.76 -3.12 -58.41
N GLU A 71 -7.65 -2.23 -57.99
CA GLU A 71 -7.59 -1.54 -56.70
C GLU A 71 -7.64 -2.54 -55.54
N LEU A 72 -8.56 -3.52 -55.62
CA LEU A 72 -8.71 -4.58 -54.62
C LEU A 72 -7.45 -5.43 -54.54
N GLN A 73 -6.89 -5.88 -55.67
CA GLN A 73 -5.64 -6.65 -55.68
C GLN A 73 -4.46 -5.86 -55.12
N ALA A 74 -4.37 -4.57 -55.43
CA ALA A 74 -3.35 -3.70 -54.86
C ALA A 74 -3.52 -3.53 -53.34
N GLN A 75 -4.77 -3.39 -52.88
CA GLN A 75 -5.09 -3.29 -51.46
C GLN A 75 -4.84 -4.61 -50.73
N ASP A 76 -5.19 -5.74 -51.31
CA ASP A 76 -5.02 -7.08 -50.74
C ASP A 76 -3.53 -7.42 -50.58
N ARG A 77 -2.72 -7.04 -51.57
CA ARG A 77 -1.26 -7.13 -51.48
C ARG A 77 -0.69 -6.27 -50.36
N LYS A 78 -1.16 -5.02 -50.24
CA LYS A 78 -0.75 -4.10 -49.16
C LYS A 78 -1.16 -4.62 -47.77
N HIS A 79 -2.34 -5.23 -47.66
CA HIS A 79 -2.81 -5.86 -46.42
C HIS A 79 -1.98 -7.09 -46.09
N SER A 80 -1.65 -7.94 -47.07
CA SER A 80 -0.79 -9.09 -46.85
C SER A 80 0.61 -8.68 -46.38
N GLU A 81 1.18 -7.61 -46.94
CA GLU A 81 2.46 -7.04 -46.48
C GLU A 81 2.35 -6.50 -45.05
N SER A 82 1.27 -5.78 -44.73
CA SER A 82 1.01 -5.26 -43.38
C SER A 82 0.83 -6.37 -42.34
N ILE A 83 0.15 -7.47 -42.71
CA ILE A 83 -0.04 -8.63 -41.83
C ILE A 83 1.31 -9.31 -41.53
N GLU A 84 2.17 -9.45 -42.53
CA GLU A 84 3.47 -10.08 -42.31
C GLU A 84 4.39 -9.19 -41.46
N GLU A 85 4.32 -7.86 -41.61
CA GLU A 85 5.00 -6.91 -40.72
C GLU A 85 4.51 -7.01 -39.27
N VAL A 86 3.19 -7.06 -39.05
CA VAL A 86 2.61 -7.22 -37.72
C VAL A 86 3.03 -8.55 -37.10
N LYS A 87 3.07 -9.63 -37.88
CA LYS A 87 3.50 -10.94 -37.42
C LYS A 87 4.99 -10.97 -37.06
N ALA A 88 5.83 -10.30 -37.85
CA ALA A 88 7.25 -10.14 -37.53
C ALA A 88 7.46 -9.33 -36.24
N LEU A 89 6.70 -8.25 -36.06
CA LEU A 89 6.72 -7.45 -34.84
C LEU A 89 6.25 -8.26 -33.62
N MET A 90 5.12 -8.97 -33.74
CA MET A 90 4.62 -9.84 -32.66
C MET A 90 5.63 -10.91 -32.28
N LYS A 91 6.29 -11.53 -33.26
CA LYS A 91 7.33 -12.53 -32.99
C LYS A 91 8.52 -11.91 -32.25
N SER A 92 8.99 -10.74 -32.68
CA SER A 92 10.10 -10.03 -32.05
C SER A 92 9.79 -9.59 -30.61
N VAL A 93 8.60 -9.03 -30.40
CA VAL A 93 8.12 -8.62 -29.07
C VAL A 93 7.97 -9.86 -28.17
N LEU A 94 7.35 -10.93 -28.67
CA LEU A 94 7.16 -12.13 -27.88
C LEU A 94 8.50 -12.80 -27.52
N GLU A 95 9.43 -12.89 -28.47
CA GLU A 95 10.74 -13.50 -28.19
C GLU A 95 11.55 -12.66 -27.20
N ASN A 96 11.63 -11.34 -27.36
CA ASN A 96 12.48 -10.52 -26.49
C ASN A 96 11.81 -10.19 -25.15
N ASP A 97 10.54 -9.78 -25.14
CA ASP A 97 9.87 -9.35 -23.91
C ASP A 97 9.55 -10.54 -23.01
N VAL A 98 9.14 -11.70 -23.56
CA VAL A 98 8.87 -12.87 -22.72
C VAL A 98 10.15 -13.44 -22.15
N ILE A 99 11.24 -13.47 -22.92
CA ILE A 99 12.52 -13.96 -22.41
C ILE A 99 13.03 -13.06 -21.29
N GLU A 100 12.99 -11.73 -21.46
CA GLU A 100 13.46 -10.85 -20.39
C GLU A 100 12.53 -10.79 -19.19
N HIS A 101 11.22 -10.90 -19.40
CA HIS A 101 10.30 -10.96 -18.27
C HIS A 101 10.45 -12.27 -17.48
N LEU A 102 10.62 -13.41 -18.16
CA LEU A 102 10.91 -14.68 -17.50
C LEU A 102 12.25 -14.66 -16.78
N ARG A 103 13.28 -14.04 -17.38
CA ARG A 103 14.58 -13.88 -16.75
C ARG A 103 14.49 -13.07 -15.46
N GLN A 104 13.81 -11.92 -15.51
CA GLN A 104 13.57 -11.09 -14.32
C GLN A 104 12.80 -11.87 -13.26
N LEU A 105 11.73 -12.58 -13.63
CA LEU A 105 10.93 -13.35 -12.68
C LEU A 105 11.73 -14.50 -12.02
N ILE A 106 12.66 -15.12 -12.76
CA ILE A 106 13.58 -16.12 -12.22
C ILE A 106 14.63 -15.46 -11.31
N GLU A 107 15.22 -14.34 -11.73
CA GLU A 107 16.20 -13.61 -10.93
C GLU A 107 15.59 -13.14 -9.61
N ASP A 108 14.38 -12.58 -9.64
CA ASP A 108 13.65 -12.14 -8.44
C ASP A 108 13.29 -13.33 -7.53
N GLY A 109 12.76 -14.42 -8.10
CA GLY A 109 12.43 -15.62 -7.31
C GLY A 109 13.66 -16.28 -6.69
N LEU A 110 14.80 -16.27 -7.39
CA LEU A 110 16.06 -16.82 -6.90
C LEU A 110 16.67 -15.92 -5.81
N LEU A 111 16.52 -14.59 -5.91
CA LEU A 111 16.92 -13.67 -4.84
C LEU A 111 16.10 -13.89 -3.58
N GLU A 112 14.77 -14.06 -3.69
CA GLU A 112 13.91 -14.37 -2.54
C GLU A 112 14.32 -15.70 -1.87
N GLU A 113 14.59 -16.74 -2.67
CA GLU A 113 15.02 -18.04 -2.14
C GLU A 113 16.43 -17.98 -1.52
N ILE A 114 17.35 -17.20 -2.10
CA ILE A 114 18.65 -16.94 -1.48
C ILE A 114 18.47 -16.20 -0.14
N ASP A 115 17.64 -15.18 -0.07
CA ASP A 115 17.41 -14.42 1.15
C ASP A 115 16.87 -15.32 2.27
N GLU A 116 15.92 -16.22 1.96
CA GLU A 116 15.40 -17.20 2.90
C GLU A 116 16.50 -18.18 3.39
N ILE A 117 17.30 -18.72 2.45
CA ILE A 117 18.41 -19.62 2.78
C ILE A 117 19.47 -18.91 3.64
N VAL A 118 19.80 -17.66 3.30
CA VAL A 118 20.78 -16.85 4.03
C VAL A 118 20.25 -16.54 5.42
N GLU A 119 18.98 -16.15 5.57
CA GLU A 119 18.37 -15.92 6.88
C GLU A 119 18.43 -17.18 7.75
N GLU A 120 18.11 -18.35 7.19
CA GLU A 120 18.18 -19.62 7.91
C GLU A 120 19.63 -19.96 8.32
N HIS A 121 20.60 -19.79 7.42
CA HIS A 121 22.01 -20.05 7.70
C HIS A 121 22.57 -19.06 8.72
N VAL A 122 22.24 -17.78 8.58
CA VAL A 122 22.61 -16.73 9.53
C VAL A 122 22.02 -17.05 10.89
N ALA A 123 20.75 -17.44 11.00
CA ALA A 123 20.13 -17.82 12.27
C ALA A 123 20.81 -19.02 12.94
N LYS A 124 21.30 -20.01 12.17
CA LYS A 124 22.06 -21.16 12.68
C LYS A 124 23.49 -20.81 13.12
N LEU A 125 24.12 -19.87 12.42
CA LEU A 125 25.52 -19.48 12.66
C LEU A 125 25.64 -18.35 13.69
N LEU A 126 24.67 -17.44 13.80
CA LEU A 126 24.68 -16.32 14.74
C LEU A 126 24.97 -16.77 16.19
N PRO A 127 24.42 -17.89 16.71
CA PRO A 127 24.70 -18.37 18.06
C PRO A 127 26.16 -18.79 18.29
N HIS A 128 26.85 -19.21 17.23
CA HIS A 128 28.26 -19.62 17.30
C HIS A 128 29.21 -18.43 17.27
N PHE A 129 28.87 -17.38 16.51
CA PHE A 129 29.72 -16.18 16.35
C PHE A 129 29.40 -15.07 17.36
N VAL A 130 28.15 -15.00 17.84
CA VAL A 130 27.73 -14.04 18.87
C VAL A 130 27.36 -14.82 20.11
N PRO A 131 28.33 -15.04 21.03
CA PRO A 131 28.07 -15.79 22.24
C PRO A 131 27.00 -15.07 23.09
N GLN A 132 26.20 -15.86 23.79
CA GLN A 132 24.98 -15.40 24.44
C GLN A 132 25.23 -14.26 25.44
N ASN A 133 26.38 -14.27 26.10
CA ASN A 133 26.80 -13.22 27.03
C ASN A 133 26.87 -11.83 26.37
N LEU A 134 27.33 -11.73 25.11
CA LEU A 134 27.37 -10.45 24.40
C LEU A 134 25.98 -10.00 23.94
N ARG A 135 25.08 -10.95 23.65
CA ARG A 135 23.68 -10.61 23.32
C ARG A 135 22.96 -10.05 24.53
N ASP A 136 23.17 -10.69 25.68
CA ASP A 136 22.60 -10.27 26.95
C ASP A 136 23.16 -8.91 27.36
N GLU A 137 24.46 -8.68 27.17
CA GLU A 137 25.11 -7.38 27.43
C GLU A 137 24.60 -6.28 26.48
N ILE A 138 24.41 -6.57 25.18
CA ILE A 138 23.80 -5.62 24.24
C ILE A 138 22.36 -5.31 24.63
N ALA A 139 21.58 -6.31 25.06
CA ALA A 139 20.21 -6.10 25.52
C ALA A 139 20.18 -5.23 26.79
N GLU A 140 21.09 -5.45 27.73
CA GLU A 140 21.23 -4.63 28.93
C GLU A 140 21.62 -3.19 28.58
N TYR A 141 22.59 -2.99 27.69
CA TYR A 141 22.97 -1.63 27.26
C TYR A 141 21.85 -0.91 26.52
N LYS A 142 21.08 -1.61 25.69
CA LYS A 142 19.90 -1.01 25.02
C LYS A 142 18.87 -0.55 26.04
N GLN A 143 18.52 -1.38 27.01
CA GLN A 143 17.60 -1.00 28.09
C GLN A 143 18.14 0.18 28.91
N LYS A 144 19.45 0.19 29.17
CA LYS A 144 20.10 1.30 29.88
C LYS A 144 20.07 2.60 29.07
N LEU A 145 20.27 2.54 27.76
CA LEU A 145 20.17 3.69 26.87
C LEU A 145 18.75 4.24 26.84
N GLU A 146 17.74 3.38 26.67
CA GLU A 146 16.32 3.80 26.72
C GLU A 146 15.99 4.49 28.04
N LYS A 147 16.43 3.92 29.16
CA LYS A 147 16.25 4.55 30.48
C LYS A 147 16.94 5.91 30.57
N MET A 148 18.17 6.04 30.06
CA MET A 148 18.88 7.32 30.03
C MET A 148 18.19 8.34 29.14
N GLU A 149 17.62 7.93 28.01
CA GLU A 149 16.83 8.80 27.13
C GLU A 149 15.58 9.32 27.85
N TRP A 150 14.87 8.47 28.57
CA TRP A 150 13.72 8.89 29.38
C TRP A 150 14.13 9.84 30.50
N GLU A 151 15.24 9.56 31.20
CA GLU A 151 15.76 10.44 32.25
C GLU A 151 16.20 11.81 31.69
N LEU A 152 16.85 11.82 30.53
CA LEU A 152 17.25 13.03 29.83
C LEU A 152 16.03 13.84 29.40
N HIS A 153 15.06 13.19 28.76
CA HIS A 153 13.80 13.83 28.39
C HIS A 153 13.07 14.40 29.61
N ASN A 154 13.02 13.65 30.71
CA ASN A 154 12.41 14.11 31.95
C ASN A 154 13.14 15.32 32.54
N SER A 155 14.48 15.33 32.48
CA SER A 155 15.29 16.47 32.91
C SER A 155 15.02 17.71 32.04
N GLU A 156 14.96 17.54 30.73
CA GLU A 156 14.66 18.61 29.80
C GLU A 156 13.23 19.14 29.96
N SER A 157 12.25 18.25 30.04
CA SER A 157 10.85 18.58 30.31
C SER A 157 10.70 19.32 31.64
N ARG A 158 11.40 18.91 32.71
CA ARG A 158 11.42 19.65 33.98
C ARG A 158 12.02 21.05 33.82
N ARG A 159 13.12 21.18 33.05
CA ARG A 159 13.75 22.48 32.77
C ARG A 159 12.80 23.41 32.01
N LEU A 160 12.09 22.89 31.00
CA LEU A 160 11.12 23.64 30.22
C LEU A 160 9.91 24.03 31.07
N ASN A 161 9.37 23.09 31.86
CA ASN A 161 8.27 23.33 32.78
C ASN A 161 8.59 24.36 33.87
N ALA A 162 9.86 24.43 34.33
CA ALA A 162 10.32 25.43 35.28
C ALA A 162 10.33 26.86 34.70
N GLN A 163 10.45 27.00 33.38
CA GLN A 163 10.44 28.31 32.70
C GLN A 163 9.02 28.82 32.44
N LEU A 164 8.01 27.94 32.51
CA LEU A 164 6.63 28.30 32.31
C LEU A 164 6.17 29.28 33.39
N ARG A 165 5.45 30.32 32.99
CA ARG A 165 4.94 31.37 33.91
C ARG A 165 3.42 31.30 34.04
N THR A 166 2.89 31.64 35.21
CA THR A 166 1.42 31.68 35.48
C THR A 166 0.65 32.60 34.53
N SER A 167 1.32 33.61 33.95
CA SER A 167 0.71 34.50 32.94
C SER A 167 0.44 33.82 31.60
N ARG A 168 0.97 32.62 31.37
CA ARG A 168 0.78 31.82 30.15
C ARG A 168 0.05 30.51 30.46
N MET A 169 -1.18 30.62 30.96
CA MET A 169 -2.01 29.46 31.35
C MET A 169 -2.38 28.51 30.21
N HIS A 170 -2.18 28.94 28.95
CA HIS A 170 -2.40 28.16 27.74
C HIS A 170 -1.13 27.50 27.18
N GLU A 171 0.00 27.65 27.86
CA GLU A 171 1.24 27.00 27.45
C GLU A 171 1.24 25.53 27.91
N ALA A 172 1.57 24.64 26.98
CA ALA A 172 1.48 23.21 27.20
C ALA A 172 2.54 22.75 28.22
N VAL A 173 2.13 21.87 29.13
CA VAL A 173 3.06 21.24 30.08
C VAL A 173 3.80 20.13 29.35
N HIS A 174 5.13 20.17 29.41
CA HIS A 174 5.98 19.14 28.80
C HIS A 174 5.83 17.85 29.59
N LYS A 175 5.58 16.76 28.84
CA LYS A 175 5.31 15.43 29.39
C LYS A 175 6.54 14.87 30.08
N ILE A 176 6.30 14.08 31.11
CA ILE A 176 7.32 13.37 31.86
C ILE A 176 6.99 11.89 31.79
N TYR A 177 7.97 11.09 31.37
CA TYR A 177 7.89 9.64 31.35
C TYR A 177 7.99 9.09 32.77
N LYS A 178 7.21 8.04 33.04
CA LYS A 178 7.32 7.24 34.26
C LYS A 178 8.56 6.33 34.19
N LEU A 179 8.77 5.55 35.26
CA LEU A 179 9.79 4.50 35.34
C LEU A 179 9.63 3.40 34.28
N ASP A 180 8.42 3.23 33.73
CA ASP A 180 8.09 2.25 32.69
C ASP A 180 8.21 2.81 31.25
N GLY A 181 8.65 4.07 31.08
CA GLY A 181 8.76 4.72 29.77
C GLY A 181 7.44 5.19 29.17
N THR A 182 6.32 5.05 29.87
CA THR A 182 5.00 5.53 29.43
C THR A 182 4.66 6.89 30.05
N VAL A 183 3.72 7.60 29.42
CA VAL A 183 3.13 8.83 29.98
C VAL A 183 1.72 8.51 30.46
N SER A 184 1.36 8.98 31.65
CA SER A 184 0.00 8.83 32.18
C SER A 184 -1.04 9.43 31.22
N THR A 185 -2.14 8.72 31.01
CA THR A 185 -3.28 9.21 30.22
C THR A 185 -3.98 10.40 30.89
N LEU A 186 -3.80 10.54 32.20
CA LEU A 186 -4.32 11.64 33.02
C LEU A 186 -3.39 12.85 33.03
N PHE A 187 -2.26 12.80 32.30
CA PHE A 187 -1.31 13.91 32.24
C PHE A 187 -1.97 15.15 31.59
N PRO A 188 -1.97 16.30 32.27
CA PRO A 188 -2.65 17.49 31.78
C PRO A 188 -1.91 18.09 30.58
N LYS A 189 -2.67 18.55 29.59
CA LYS A 189 -2.11 19.20 28.39
C LYS A 189 -1.59 20.59 28.71
N ASP A 190 -2.34 21.35 29.51
CA ASP A 190 -2.06 22.75 29.84
C ASP A 190 -2.23 23.03 31.35
N PHE A 191 -1.69 24.15 31.83
CA PHE A 191 -1.88 24.60 33.21
C PHE A 191 -3.36 24.77 33.59
N GLY A 192 -4.20 25.25 32.69
CA GLY A 192 -5.64 25.36 32.93
C GLY A 192 -6.30 24.00 33.25
N SER A 193 -5.91 22.94 32.54
CA SER A 193 -6.37 21.58 32.82
C SER A 193 -5.80 21.07 34.14
N LEU A 194 -4.52 21.31 34.41
CA LEU A 194 -3.85 20.93 35.66
C LEU A 194 -4.55 21.56 36.89
N PHE A 195 -4.91 22.84 36.84
CA PHE A 195 -5.61 23.53 37.95
C PHE A 195 -7.10 23.15 38.07
N SER A 196 -7.72 22.70 36.98
CA SER A 196 -9.13 22.30 36.95
C SER A 196 -9.36 20.83 37.29
N MET A 197 -8.30 20.04 37.50
CA MET A 197 -8.40 18.64 37.90
C MET A 197 -9.11 18.48 39.25
N ASP A 198 -9.88 17.41 39.35
CA ASP A 198 -10.54 16.97 40.56
C ASP A 198 -9.56 16.25 41.51
N ALA A 199 -9.99 16.05 42.75
CA ALA A 199 -9.17 15.46 43.80
C ALA A 199 -8.81 13.98 43.52
N GLU A 200 -9.70 13.23 42.86
CA GLU A 200 -9.49 11.82 42.55
C GLU A 200 -8.48 11.66 41.41
N THR A 201 -8.62 12.43 40.33
CA THR A 201 -7.65 12.40 39.22
C THR A 201 -6.26 12.87 39.67
N ALA A 202 -6.17 13.91 40.51
CA ALA A 202 -4.87 14.35 41.06
C ALA A 202 -4.22 13.30 41.97
N LYS A 203 -5.02 12.56 42.73
CA LYS A 203 -4.53 11.45 43.57
C LYS A 203 -4.06 10.26 42.73
N ALA A 204 -4.86 9.85 41.75
CA ALA A 204 -4.52 8.77 40.83
C ALA A 204 -3.22 9.07 40.08
N LEU A 205 -2.99 10.33 39.73
CA LEU A 205 -1.77 10.74 39.06
C LEU A 205 -0.54 10.68 39.98
N VAL A 206 -0.65 11.15 41.24
CA VAL A 206 0.45 11.00 42.23
C VAL A 206 0.77 9.52 42.49
N GLU A 207 -0.25 8.66 42.49
CA GLU A 207 -0.10 7.21 42.66
C GLU A 207 0.55 6.54 41.44
N GLU A 208 0.14 6.91 40.22
CA GLU A 208 0.69 6.35 38.97
C GLU A 208 2.15 6.75 38.71
N TYR A 209 2.58 7.91 39.21
CA TYR A 209 3.98 8.34 39.19
C TYR A 209 4.76 7.93 40.45
N GLU A 210 4.16 7.13 41.33
CA GLU A 210 4.75 6.62 42.58
C GLU A 210 5.37 7.71 43.47
N LEU A 211 4.75 8.89 43.50
CA LEU A 211 5.30 10.04 44.22
C LEU A 211 5.04 9.92 45.73
N PRO A 212 6.02 10.28 46.59
CA PRO A 212 5.86 10.17 48.04
C PRO A 212 4.92 11.24 48.61
N GLY A 213 4.09 10.88 49.59
CA GLY A 213 3.26 11.88 50.31
C GLY A 213 1.83 12.07 49.75
N LEU A 214 1.17 10.97 49.37
CA LEU A 214 -0.26 10.96 49.07
C LEU A 214 -1.08 11.57 50.21
N SER A 215 -1.83 12.62 49.90
CA SER A 215 -2.75 13.28 50.83
C SER A 215 -4.19 13.19 50.36
N LYS A 216 -5.13 13.43 51.27
CA LYS A 216 -6.56 13.61 50.93
C LYS A 216 -6.84 14.99 50.33
N SER A 217 -5.89 15.93 50.44
CA SER A 217 -6.04 17.28 49.91
C SER A 217 -5.61 17.34 48.44
N ARG A 218 -6.54 17.71 47.55
CA ARG A 218 -6.26 17.96 46.13
C ARG A 218 -5.06 18.88 45.93
N ASP A 219 -5.05 20.02 46.61
CA ASP A 219 -4.02 21.04 46.42
C ASP A 219 -2.64 20.53 46.85
N HIS A 220 -2.58 19.60 47.82
CA HIS A 220 -1.33 18.98 48.24
C HIS A 220 -0.80 18.02 47.18
N ASN A 221 -1.65 17.12 46.67
CA ASN A 221 -1.30 16.17 45.61
C ASN A 221 -0.86 16.92 44.34
N LEU A 222 -1.58 17.98 44.00
CA LEU A 222 -1.30 18.80 42.83
C LEU A 222 0.00 19.60 42.98
N ASN A 223 0.27 20.18 44.16
CA ASN A 223 1.55 20.84 44.44
C ASN A 223 2.72 19.86 44.41
N HIS A 224 2.52 18.64 44.91
CA HIS A 224 3.56 17.61 44.88
C HIS A 224 3.85 17.16 43.44
N PHE A 225 2.82 16.98 42.63
CA PHE A 225 2.99 16.69 41.21
C PHE A 225 3.61 17.87 40.43
N MET A 226 3.22 19.11 40.72
CA MET A 226 3.85 20.31 40.13
C MET A 226 5.34 20.37 40.47
N GLN A 227 5.71 20.09 41.72
CA GLN A 227 7.10 20.03 42.16
C GLN A 227 7.87 18.92 41.42
N PHE A 228 7.28 17.74 41.27
CA PHE A 228 7.85 16.66 40.45
C PHE A 228 8.06 17.10 38.99
N CYS A 229 7.12 17.85 38.43
CA CYS A 229 7.21 18.40 37.08
C CYS A 229 8.22 19.55 36.92
N GLY A 230 8.88 20.00 38.00
CA GLY A 230 9.81 21.12 37.97
C GLY A 230 9.12 22.49 37.99
N ILE A 231 7.80 22.53 38.21
CA ILE A 231 7.03 23.76 38.26
C ILE A 231 7.21 24.40 39.64
N VAL A 232 7.75 25.62 39.69
CA VAL A 232 8.08 26.35 40.94
C VAL A 232 6.82 26.92 41.65
N TYR A 233 5.64 26.71 41.08
CA TYR A 233 4.38 27.23 41.61
C TYR A 233 3.79 26.33 42.70
N GLN A 234 3.32 26.97 43.78
CA GLN A 234 2.55 26.32 44.83
C GLN A 234 1.17 26.95 44.91
N LEU A 235 0.13 26.12 44.86
CA LEU A 235 -1.23 26.51 45.21
C LEU A 235 -1.29 26.76 46.71
N VAL A 236 -1.29 28.04 47.09
CA VAL A 236 -1.56 28.48 48.45
C VAL A 236 -3.07 28.64 48.57
N ARG A 237 -3.70 27.93 49.52
CA ARG A 237 -5.08 28.20 49.89
C ARG A 237 -5.17 29.62 50.43
N SER A 238 -5.85 30.51 49.70
CA SER A 238 -6.22 31.80 50.28
C SER A 238 -7.16 31.52 51.46
N PRO A 239 -6.83 31.95 52.69
CA PRO A 239 -7.77 31.87 53.79
C PRO A 239 -8.95 32.75 53.42
N ARG A 240 -10.16 32.16 53.38
CA ARG A 240 -11.41 32.88 53.15
C ARG A 240 -11.47 34.07 54.11
N SER A 241 -11.40 35.29 53.58
CA SER A 241 -11.81 36.48 54.31
C SER A 241 -13.32 36.37 54.53
N HIS A 242 -13.73 35.94 55.72
CA HIS A 242 -15.09 36.13 56.18
C HIS A 242 -15.32 37.63 56.35
N SER A 243 -16.14 38.20 55.46
CA SER A 243 -16.87 39.46 55.65
C SER A 243 -18.34 39.13 55.83
#